data_AF-A0ABC9EFW0-F1
#
_entry.id   AF-A0ABC9EFW0-F1
#
_cell.length_a   1.000
_cell.length_b   1.000
_cell.length_c   1.000
_cell.angle_alpha   90.00
_cell.angle_beta   90.00
_cell.angle_gamma   90.00
#
_symmetry.space_group_name_H-M   'P 1'
#
loop_
_entity.id
_entity.type
_entity.pdbx_description
1 polymer ?
#
loop_
_entity_poly.entity_id
_entity_poly.type
_entity_poly.pdbx_seq_one_letter_code
_entity_poly.pdbx_strand_id
1 'polypeptide(L)'
;MTHVDLLSSTPARNRIPLARVRLDDLAPFDGATTRAYASAVDAIAESLTHHGAAVVELPAADAAIVRCGLESARAFFRARPGLYVYRAGRALDDGELSPACMVDAFRCLGKAARAALCAIARNLRLRSYAFSHLLDDNPLPPNEVSTSELLVSFSHGHLQSGQAPTVSIRSSMPEVDRGFVTLVASDHPGIEVCNPNGHWYLADGASGPNDLLLLTGRALSHVTAGLRLNSQYRITNNENRASLMFRLMPRANAILDCSPISAAGHCIPQIYQPISANQFMDGSRAEEHIVSHHSEAPSESQGNFVSEPSLRSVLSDPFSGAFLEDAMVLSCGHSFGGLMLKKVLEMARCSICNGEVDAASLYPNLALRAVATVVKMEDDRRLFHNAALRKRRKEVTEHMDVERRNRSSKESSEAGLDCESSRTFKGVQYPFMVGERVLIMGNKRTPDKFVGKEAVITSQCLNGWYLVKAVDSGESIRLQYRSLKKAGEPQMQVQVQAQEQPEMRSQQALAFLQNKQ
;
A
#
# COMPACT_ATOMS: atom_id res chain seq x y z
N MET A 1 45.85 -34.72 -44.27
CA MET A 1 44.92 -33.59 -44.48
C MET A 1 43.73 -33.81 -43.58
N THR A 2 43.80 -33.27 -42.36
CA THR A 2 42.74 -33.36 -41.35
C THR A 2 42.47 -31.92 -40.92
N HIS A 3 41.38 -31.37 -41.45
CA HIS A 3 40.86 -30.06 -41.05
C HIS A 3 40.29 -30.19 -39.63
N VAL A 4 40.89 -29.46 -38.70
CA VAL A 4 40.37 -29.27 -37.34
C VAL A 4 39.63 -27.95 -37.37
N ASP A 5 38.31 -28.01 -37.23
CA ASP A 5 37.45 -26.84 -37.13
C ASP A 5 37.68 -26.13 -35.78
N LEU A 6 38.31 -24.96 -35.85
CA LEU A 6 38.31 -23.96 -34.80
C LEU A 6 36.90 -23.36 -34.66
N LEU A 7 36.11 -23.89 -33.74
CA LEU A 7 34.91 -23.20 -33.27
C LEU A 7 35.32 -22.08 -32.31
N SER A 8 35.08 -20.87 -32.80
CA SER A 8 35.19 -19.57 -32.17
C SER A 8 34.78 -19.55 -30.70
N SER A 9 35.73 -19.16 -29.85
CA SER A 9 35.49 -18.68 -28.49
C SER A 9 34.49 -17.52 -28.52
N THR A 10 33.35 -17.70 -27.84
CA THR A 10 32.44 -16.61 -27.52
C THR A 10 33.18 -15.55 -26.70
N PRO A 11 32.99 -14.24 -26.97
CA PRO A 11 33.69 -13.19 -26.23
C PRO A 11 33.22 -13.24 -24.76
N ALA A 12 34.18 -13.27 -23.84
CA ALA A 12 33.94 -13.18 -22.41
C ALA A 12 33.11 -11.91 -22.11
N ARG A 13 31.81 -12.08 -21.88
CA ARG A 13 30.92 -11.01 -21.39
C ARG A 13 31.58 -10.40 -20.15
N ASN A 14 31.81 -9.09 -20.15
CA ASN A 14 32.36 -8.31 -19.04
C ASN A 14 31.70 -8.72 -17.72
N ARG A 15 32.42 -9.51 -16.91
CA ARG A 15 31.96 -9.94 -15.59
C ARG A 15 32.21 -8.81 -14.62
N ILE A 16 31.14 -8.20 -14.13
CA ILE A 16 31.22 -7.22 -13.04
C ILE A 16 31.26 -8.00 -11.72
N PRO A 17 32.26 -7.77 -10.85
CA PRO A 17 32.32 -8.45 -9.56
C PRO A 17 31.30 -7.83 -8.60
N LEU A 18 30.10 -8.41 -8.52
CA LEU A 18 29.12 -8.05 -7.49
C LEU A 18 29.66 -8.44 -6.10
N ALA A 19 29.39 -7.61 -5.09
CA ALA A 19 29.71 -7.97 -3.72
C ALA A 19 28.92 -9.21 -3.30
N ARG A 20 29.62 -10.14 -2.63
CA ARG A 20 29.06 -11.38 -2.12
C ARG A 20 29.16 -11.36 -0.60
N VAL A 21 28.02 -11.43 0.07
CA VAL A 21 27.94 -11.25 1.52
C VAL A 21 27.08 -12.35 2.12
N ARG A 22 27.52 -12.95 3.23
CA ARG A 22 26.78 -14.00 3.93
C ARG A 22 25.61 -13.41 4.69
N LEU A 23 24.46 -14.08 4.64
CA LEU A 23 23.28 -13.65 5.40
C LEU A 23 23.55 -13.61 6.92
N ASP A 24 24.36 -14.54 7.44
CA ASP A 24 24.75 -14.56 8.86
C ASP A 24 25.49 -13.28 9.28
N ASP A 25 26.27 -12.69 8.37
CA ASP A 25 27.01 -11.46 8.63
C ASP A 25 26.08 -10.24 8.59
N LEU A 26 24.95 -10.31 7.87
CA LEU A 26 23.92 -9.24 7.82
C LEU A 26 22.91 -9.32 8.97
N ALA A 27 22.76 -10.49 9.58
CA ALA A 27 21.84 -10.73 10.68
C ALA A 27 22.57 -11.47 11.83
N PRO A 28 23.56 -10.82 12.48
CA PRO A 28 24.33 -11.46 13.54
C PRO A 28 23.41 -11.87 14.70
N PHE A 29 23.59 -13.10 15.17
CA PHE A 29 22.73 -13.73 16.18
C PHE A 29 22.65 -12.93 17.49
N ASP A 30 23.76 -12.32 17.92
CA ASP A 30 23.86 -11.61 19.20
C ASP A 30 23.39 -10.14 19.14
N GLY A 31 22.99 -9.64 17.96
CA GLY A 31 22.53 -8.25 17.78
C GLY A 31 23.60 -7.17 17.95
N ALA A 32 24.82 -7.53 18.37
CA ALA A 32 25.97 -6.64 18.45
C ALA A 32 26.58 -6.39 17.07
N THR A 33 26.97 -5.15 16.78
CA THR A 33 27.66 -4.80 15.53
C THR A 33 29.06 -5.42 15.54
N THR A 34 29.24 -6.53 14.82
CA THR A 34 30.55 -7.15 14.61
C THR A 34 31.31 -6.45 13.48
N ARG A 35 32.63 -6.66 13.39
CA ARG A 35 33.41 -6.20 12.24
C ARG A 35 32.91 -6.82 10.93
N ALA A 36 32.50 -8.08 10.99
CA ALA A 36 31.89 -8.78 9.86
C ALA A 36 30.60 -8.08 9.40
N TYR A 37 29.73 -7.71 10.35
CA TYR A 37 28.52 -6.94 10.05
C TYR A 37 28.80 -5.60 9.38
N ALA A 38 29.74 -4.81 9.91
CA ALA A 38 30.09 -3.53 9.30
C ALA A 38 30.61 -3.71 7.86
N SER A 39 31.54 -4.65 7.66
CA SER A 39 32.09 -4.97 6.33
C SER A 39 31.01 -5.46 5.37
N ALA A 40 30.06 -6.27 5.85
CA ALA A 40 28.93 -6.78 5.08
C ALA A 40 27.97 -5.67 4.63
N VAL A 41 27.65 -4.74 5.54
CA VAL A 41 26.80 -3.57 5.26
C VAL A 41 27.46 -2.67 4.21
N ASP A 42 28.75 -2.38 4.36
CA ASP A 42 29.49 -1.53 3.42
C ASP A 42 29.60 -2.18 2.04
N ALA A 43 29.93 -3.47 1.98
CA ALA A 43 30.05 -4.20 0.72
C ALA A 43 28.73 -4.26 -0.06
N ILE A 44 27.60 -4.52 0.62
CA ILE A 44 26.29 -4.48 -0.05
C ILE A 44 25.96 -3.08 -0.53
N ALA A 45 26.19 -2.07 0.31
CA ALA A 45 25.88 -0.70 -0.05
C ALA A 45 26.70 -0.21 -1.25
N GLU A 46 27.99 -0.51 -1.28
CA GLU A 46 28.90 -0.19 -2.38
C GLU A 46 28.45 -0.89 -3.66
N SER A 47 28.17 -2.19 -3.61
CA SER A 47 27.70 -2.96 -4.78
C SER A 47 26.36 -2.46 -5.31
N LEU A 48 25.40 -2.16 -4.43
CA LEU A 48 24.13 -1.57 -4.85
C LEU A 48 24.31 -0.19 -5.48
N THR A 49 25.23 0.64 -4.96
CA THR A 49 25.52 1.96 -5.52
C THR A 49 26.21 1.89 -6.87
N HIS A 50 27.19 1.00 -7.06
CA HIS A 50 28.00 0.94 -8.29
C HIS A 50 27.45 0.02 -9.37
N HIS A 51 26.66 -0.98 -8.98
CA HIS A 51 26.21 -2.03 -9.89
C HIS A 51 24.69 -2.17 -9.92
N GLY A 52 23.97 -1.58 -8.97
CA GLY A 52 22.51 -1.74 -8.88
C GLY A 52 22.07 -3.13 -8.40
N ALA A 53 23.01 -3.99 -7.99
CA ALA A 53 22.73 -5.32 -7.47
C ALA A 53 23.80 -5.76 -6.46
N ALA A 54 23.48 -6.73 -5.63
CA ALA A 54 24.42 -7.42 -4.74
C ALA A 54 24.03 -8.90 -4.61
N VAL A 55 24.94 -9.73 -4.10
CA VAL A 55 24.69 -11.16 -3.88
C VAL A 55 24.68 -11.46 -2.39
N VAL A 56 23.61 -12.10 -1.92
CA VAL A 56 23.47 -12.57 -0.54
C VAL A 56 23.57 -14.09 -0.51
N GLU A 57 24.58 -14.62 0.16
CA GLU A 57 24.80 -16.05 0.33
C GLU A 57 23.98 -16.59 1.50
N LEU A 58 23.15 -17.59 1.24
CA LEU A 58 22.32 -18.24 2.24
C LEU A 58 23.09 -19.31 3.04
N PRO A 59 22.80 -19.47 4.35
CA PRO A 59 23.22 -20.62 5.13
C PRO A 59 22.71 -21.91 4.50
N ALA A 60 23.42 -23.03 4.71
CA ALA A 60 23.09 -24.31 4.08
C ALA A 60 21.63 -24.77 4.31
N ALA A 61 21.07 -24.52 5.50
CA ALA A 61 19.68 -24.85 5.81
C ALA A 61 18.68 -24.01 4.99
N ASP A 62 18.89 -22.70 4.95
CA ASP A 62 18.06 -21.75 4.20
C ASP A 62 18.17 -22.02 2.68
N ALA A 63 19.39 -22.31 2.20
CA ALA A 63 19.64 -22.69 0.80
C ALA A 63 18.95 -24.00 0.40
N ALA A 64 18.83 -24.98 1.31
CA ALA A 64 18.10 -26.22 1.04
C ALA A 64 16.60 -25.97 0.82
N ILE A 65 16.00 -25.05 1.58
CA ILE A 65 14.59 -24.65 1.42
C ILE A 65 14.38 -24.01 0.05
N VAL A 66 15.25 -23.08 -0.34
CA VAL A 66 15.17 -22.40 -1.65
C VAL A 66 15.33 -23.39 -2.80
N ARG A 67 16.27 -24.35 -2.69
CA ARG A 67 16.40 -25.45 -3.66
C ARG A 67 15.14 -26.32 -3.74
N CYS A 68 14.54 -26.71 -2.61
CA CYS A 68 13.25 -27.42 -2.62
C CYS A 68 12.18 -26.61 -3.37
N GLY A 69 12.12 -25.29 -3.14
CA GLY A 69 11.19 -24.41 -3.82
C GLY A 69 11.40 -24.36 -5.34
N LEU A 70 12.65 -24.29 -5.81
CA LEU A 70 12.99 -24.31 -7.23
C LEU A 70 12.65 -25.65 -7.89
N GLU A 71 12.97 -26.78 -7.25
CA GLU A 71 12.60 -28.11 -7.73
C GLU A 71 11.08 -28.30 -7.76
N SER A 72 10.38 -27.81 -6.74
CA SER A 72 8.92 -27.82 -6.67
C SER A 72 8.30 -26.98 -7.78
N ALA A 73 8.88 -25.82 -8.11
CA ALA A 73 8.47 -24.99 -9.23
C ALA A 73 8.61 -25.75 -10.57
N ARG A 74 9.74 -26.42 -10.80
CA ARG A 74 9.96 -27.25 -11.99
C ARG A 74 8.94 -28.38 -12.09
N ALA A 75 8.71 -29.10 -11.00
CA ALA A 75 7.76 -30.20 -10.96
C ALA A 75 6.33 -29.71 -11.22
N PHE A 76 5.94 -28.58 -10.62
CA PHE A 76 4.62 -27.98 -10.78
C PHE A 76 4.36 -27.51 -12.21
N PHE A 77 5.32 -26.83 -12.83
CA PHE A 77 5.18 -26.32 -14.18
C PHE A 77 5.59 -27.32 -15.27
N ARG A 78 5.95 -28.56 -14.93
CA ARG A 78 6.47 -29.56 -15.89
C ARG A 78 5.58 -29.77 -17.12
N ALA A 79 4.27 -29.66 -16.97
CA ALA A 79 3.33 -29.83 -18.07
C ALA A 79 3.06 -28.55 -18.88
N ARG A 80 3.25 -27.37 -18.28
CA ARG A 80 2.94 -26.06 -18.90
C ARG A 80 3.82 -24.97 -18.29
N PRO A 81 4.48 -24.12 -19.10
CA PRO A 81 5.13 -22.93 -18.56
C PRO A 81 4.08 -22.04 -17.89
N GLY A 82 4.48 -21.38 -16.81
CA GLY A 82 3.54 -20.58 -16.05
C GLY A 82 4.20 -19.73 -14.99
N LEU A 83 3.35 -18.92 -14.38
CA LEU A 83 3.65 -17.99 -13.33
C LEU A 83 2.67 -18.26 -12.18
N TYR A 84 3.19 -18.43 -10.97
CA TYR A 84 2.40 -18.59 -9.77
C TYR A 84 2.80 -17.52 -8.76
N VAL A 85 1.83 -16.87 -8.14
CA VAL A 85 2.06 -15.84 -7.12
C VAL A 85 1.59 -16.38 -5.78
N TYR A 86 2.53 -16.62 -4.88
CA TYR A 86 2.24 -16.98 -3.50
C TYR A 86 2.19 -15.73 -2.62
N ARG A 87 1.16 -15.61 -1.79
CA ARG A 87 1.05 -14.63 -0.71
C ARG A 87 0.69 -15.33 0.59
N ALA A 88 1.45 -15.06 1.65
CA ALA A 88 1.17 -15.63 2.96
C ALA A 88 -0.17 -15.12 3.52
N GLY A 89 -0.91 -15.97 4.22
CA GLY A 89 -2.23 -15.65 4.79
C GLY A 89 -3.40 -15.73 3.80
N ARG A 90 -3.15 -15.91 2.49
CA ARG A 90 -4.22 -16.21 1.53
C ARG A 90 -4.66 -17.66 1.71
N ALA A 91 -5.95 -17.88 1.99
CA ALA A 91 -6.54 -19.21 1.89
C ALA A 91 -6.47 -19.67 0.44
N LEU A 92 -5.92 -20.87 0.20
CA LEU A 92 -6.06 -21.53 -1.09
C LEU A 92 -7.54 -21.89 -1.25
N ASP A 93 -8.17 -21.42 -2.31
CA ASP A 93 -9.53 -21.84 -2.65
C ASP A 93 -9.54 -23.36 -2.91
N ASP A 94 -10.62 -24.04 -2.53
CA ASP A 94 -10.79 -25.49 -2.70
C ASP A 94 -10.61 -25.87 -4.18
N GLY A 95 -9.38 -26.27 -4.54
CA GLY A 95 -9.00 -26.69 -5.91
C GLY A 95 -7.77 -25.99 -6.52
N GLU A 96 -7.27 -24.88 -5.96
CA GLU A 96 -6.01 -24.29 -6.43
C GLU A 96 -4.81 -25.08 -5.89
N LEU A 97 -4.11 -25.79 -6.77
CA LEU A 97 -2.84 -26.43 -6.42
C LEU A 97 -1.74 -25.36 -6.33
N SER A 98 -0.97 -25.37 -5.24
CA SER A 98 0.24 -24.56 -5.09
C SER A 98 1.48 -25.44 -5.21
N PRO A 99 2.62 -24.92 -5.71
CA PRO A 99 3.88 -25.62 -5.60
C PRO A 99 4.19 -25.95 -4.14
N ALA A 100 4.83 -27.09 -3.89
CA ALA A 100 5.30 -27.45 -2.54
C ALA A 100 6.41 -26.49 -2.06
N CYS A 101 6.71 -26.48 -0.76
CA CYS A 101 7.77 -25.67 -0.15
C CYS A 101 7.58 -24.13 -0.23
N MET A 102 6.47 -23.60 -0.79
CA MET A 102 6.29 -22.14 -0.97
C MET A 102 6.19 -21.36 0.33
N VAL A 103 5.54 -21.95 1.35
CA VAL A 103 5.41 -21.34 2.68
C VAL A 103 6.79 -21.13 3.32
N ASP A 104 7.64 -22.15 3.25
CA ASP A 104 8.98 -22.12 3.85
C ASP A 104 9.93 -21.24 3.04
N ALA A 105 9.86 -21.29 1.70
CA ALA A 105 10.60 -20.39 0.82
C ALA A 105 10.23 -18.92 1.08
N PHE A 106 8.92 -18.61 1.22
CA PHE A 106 8.46 -17.26 1.55
C PHE A 106 9.01 -16.78 2.90
N ARG A 107 9.00 -17.63 3.93
CA ARG A 107 9.54 -17.29 5.25
C ARG A 107 11.06 -17.07 5.19
N CYS A 108 11.78 -17.96 4.51
CA CYS A 108 13.22 -17.91 4.33
C CYS A 108 13.66 -16.63 3.59
N LEU A 109 13.08 -16.36 2.43
CA LEU A 109 13.38 -15.17 1.64
C LEU A 109 12.92 -13.89 2.35
N GLY A 110 11.79 -13.92 3.05
CA GLY A 110 11.31 -12.80 3.87
C GLY A 110 12.28 -12.41 4.99
N LYS A 111 12.90 -13.40 5.66
CA LYS A 111 13.97 -13.17 6.66
C LYS A 111 15.18 -12.51 6.02
N ALA A 112 15.65 -13.03 4.89
CA ALA A 112 16.80 -12.48 4.16
C ALA A 112 16.53 -11.04 3.67
N ALA A 113 15.32 -10.77 3.16
CA ALA A 113 14.93 -9.46 2.65
C ALA A 113 14.90 -8.41 3.76
N ARG A 114 14.37 -8.76 4.94
CA ARG A 114 14.38 -7.87 6.11
C ARG A 114 15.80 -7.61 6.62
N ALA A 115 16.67 -8.61 6.62
CA ALA A 115 18.09 -8.42 6.98
C ALA A 115 18.79 -7.47 6.00
N ALA A 116 18.59 -7.65 4.69
CA ALA A 116 19.12 -6.75 3.67
C ALA A 116 18.59 -5.31 3.83
N LEU A 117 17.29 -5.14 4.11
CA LEU A 117 16.71 -3.82 4.35
C LEU A 117 17.29 -3.15 5.60
N CYS A 118 17.51 -3.90 6.68
CA CYS A 118 18.19 -3.43 7.89
C CYS A 118 19.63 -2.97 7.60
N ALA A 119 20.36 -3.71 6.78
CA ALA A 119 21.71 -3.36 6.35
C ALA A 119 21.72 -2.06 5.54
N ILE A 120 20.79 -1.91 4.58
CA ILE A 120 20.64 -0.67 3.81
C ILE A 120 20.30 0.52 4.72
N ALA A 121 19.38 0.35 5.67
CA ALA A 121 19.05 1.40 6.64
C ALA A 121 20.28 1.85 7.43
N ARG A 122 21.13 0.90 7.85
CA ARG A 122 22.35 1.20 8.60
C ARG A 122 23.42 1.91 7.77
N ASN A 123 23.57 1.55 6.50
CA ASN A 123 24.45 2.30 5.60
C ASN A 123 23.99 3.75 5.41
N LEU A 124 22.67 3.99 5.42
CA LEU A 124 22.08 5.34 5.43
C LEU A 124 22.11 6.03 6.81
N ARG A 125 22.88 5.49 7.76
CA ARG A 125 23.00 6.00 9.15
C ARG A 125 21.68 6.04 9.92
N LEU A 126 20.71 5.23 9.52
CA LEU A 126 19.45 5.06 10.22
C LEU A 126 19.54 3.93 11.25
N ARG A 127 18.55 3.87 12.15
CA ARG A 127 18.34 2.67 12.99
C ARG A 127 18.02 1.47 12.09
N SER A 128 18.48 0.26 12.43
CA SER A 128 18.24 -0.95 11.61
C SER A 128 16.75 -1.16 11.30
N TYR A 129 15.88 -0.81 12.23
CA TYR A 129 14.43 -0.98 12.13
C TYR A 129 13.70 0.28 11.61
N ALA A 130 14.41 1.24 11.01
CA ALA A 130 13.79 2.49 10.53
C ALA A 130 12.58 2.26 9.62
N PHE A 131 12.62 1.20 8.82
CA PHE A 131 11.54 0.84 7.88
C PHE A 131 10.60 -0.26 8.39
N SER A 132 10.79 -0.79 9.61
CA SER A 132 10.00 -1.94 10.09
C SER A 132 8.51 -1.62 10.20
N HIS A 133 8.17 -0.38 10.55
CA HIS A 133 6.78 0.10 10.67
C HIS A 133 6.05 0.20 9.32
N LEU A 134 6.78 0.12 8.20
CA LEU A 134 6.22 0.12 6.84
C LEU A 134 5.97 -1.29 6.32
N LEU A 135 6.43 -2.33 7.01
CA LEU A 135 6.30 -3.72 6.59
C LEU A 135 5.13 -4.40 7.31
N ASP A 136 4.71 -5.55 6.77
CA ASP A 136 3.82 -6.46 7.47
C ASP A 136 4.46 -6.98 8.77
N ASP A 137 3.63 -7.27 9.76
CA ASP A 137 4.05 -7.92 11.00
C ASP A 137 4.59 -9.33 10.70
N ASN A 138 5.55 -9.78 11.52
CA ASN A 138 6.14 -11.10 11.43
C ASN A 138 6.20 -11.73 12.83
N PRO A 139 5.35 -12.73 13.15
CA PRO A 139 4.37 -13.38 12.27
C PRO A 139 3.19 -12.48 11.88
N LEU A 140 2.53 -12.81 10.76
CA LEU A 140 1.34 -12.10 10.31
C LEU A 140 0.17 -12.29 11.30
N PRO A 141 -0.66 -11.26 11.53
CA PRO A 141 -1.86 -11.40 12.35
C PRO A 141 -2.85 -12.40 11.72
N PRO A 142 -3.70 -13.05 12.53
CA PRO A 142 -4.68 -13.99 12.01
C PRO A 142 -5.65 -13.29 11.05
N ASN A 143 -5.99 -13.97 9.94
CA ASN A 143 -6.85 -13.48 8.86
C ASN A 143 -6.31 -12.30 8.06
N GLU A 144 -5.04 -11.95 8.21
CA GLU A 144 -4.37 -10.98 7.35
C GLU A 144 -3.58 -11.66 6.23
N VAL A 145 -3.61 -11.04 5.06
CA VAL A 145 -2.84 -11.48 3.89
C VAL A 145 -1.63 -10.55 3.77
N SER A 146 -0.45 -11.14 3.61
CA SER A 146 0.77 -10.37 3.38
C SER A 146 0.68 -9.56 2.09
N THR A 147 1.17 -8.32 2.12
CA THR A 147 1.37 -7.53 0.91
C THR A 147 2.60 -7.97 0.13
N SER A 148 3.57 -8.60 0.81
CA SER A 148 4.75 -9.18 0.17
C SER A 148 4.39 -10.42 -0.62
N GLU A 149 5.11 -10.65 -1.72
CA GLU A 149 4.75 -11.67 -2.71
C GLU A 149 5.96 -12.53 -3.04
N LEU A 150 5.71 -13.82 -3.24
CA LEU A 150 6.67 -14.75 -3.81
C LEU A 150 6.19 -15.16 -5.20
N LEU A 151 6.89 -14.68 -6.22
CA LEU A 151 6.67 -15.03 -7.60
C LEU A 151 7.45 -16.30 -7.93
N VAL A 152 6.79 -17.28 -8.52
CA VAL A 152 7.39 -18.56 -8.92
C VAL A 152 7.15 -18.73 -10.41
N SER A 153 8.23 -18.90 -11.16
CA SER A 153 8.17 -19.03 -12.60
C SER A 153 9.05 -20.15 -13.11
N PHE A 154 8.63 -20.73 -14.23
CA PHE A 154 9.42 -21.69 -14.98
C PHE A 154 9.27 -21.43 -16.49
N SER A 155 10.38 -21.17 -17.17
CA SER A 155 10.43 -21.05 -18.63
C SER A 155 10.78 -22.39 -19.27
N HIS A 156 9.97 -22.85 -20.22
CA HIS A 156 10.27 -24.04 -21.04
C HIS A 156 11.09 -23.65 -22.27
N GLY A 157 12.05 -24.51 -22.65
CA GLY A 157 12.64 -24.47 -23.99
C GLY A 157 11.62 -24.83 -25.06
N HIS A 158 11.61 -24.12 -26.17
CA HIS A 158 10.62 -24.31 -27.22
C HIS A 158 10.89 -25.61 -27.99
N LEU A 159 10.10 -26.67 -27.75
CA LEU A 159 9.92 -27.74 -28.72
C LEU A 159 8.84 -27.31 -29.71
N GLN A 160 9.22 -27.16 -30.97
CA GLN A 160 8.31 -26.82 -32.08
C GLN A 160 7.14 -27.81 -32.12
N SER A 161 5.91 -27.33 -31.94
CA SER A 161 4.73 -27.74 -32.73
C SER A 161 3.48 -26.99 -32.24
N GLY A 162 2.76 -26.35 -33.18
CA GLY A 162 1.33 -26.08 -33.06
C GLY A 162 0.90 -24.90 -32.18
N GLN A 163 0.54 -23.79 -32.84
CA GLN A 163 -0.27 -22.66 -32.38
C GLN A 163 -0.98 -22.81 -31.03
N ALA A 164 -0.47 -22.10 -30.01
CA ALA A 164 -1.24 -21.63 -28.86
C ALA A 164 -0.67 -20.26 -28.44
N PRO A 165 -1.50 -19.32 -27.92
CA PRO A 165 -1.02 -18.02 -27.47
C PRO A 165 -0.21 -18.22 -26.19
N THR A 166 1.09 -18.45 -26.37
CA THR A 166 2.07 -18.52 -25.30
C THR A 166 2.12 -17.15 -24.61
N VAL A 167 1.80 -17.11 -23.32
CA VAL A 167 2.25 -16.06 -22.40
C VAL A 167 3.77 -16.21 -22.29
N SER A 168 4.46 -15.78 -23.34
CA SER A 168 5.90 -15.75 -23.45
C SER A 168 6.38 -14.63 -22.56
N ILE A 169 7.06 -14.96 -21.46
CA ILE A 169 7.80 -13.99 -20.64
C ILE A 169 8.99 -13.49 -21.47
N ARG A 170 8.72 -12.66 -22.47
CA ARG A 170 9.72 -11.80 -23.12
C ARG A 170 9.60 -10.45 -22.45
N SER A 171 10.35 -10.22 -21.38
CA SER A 171 10.57 -8.85 -20.91
C SER A 171 11.88 -8.36 -21.51
N SER A 172 11.85 -7.97 -22.79
CA SER A 172 12.95 -7.22 -23.40
C SER A 172 13.02 -5.78 -22.85
N MET A 173 11.94 -5.35 -22.18
CA MET A 173 11.83 -4.04 -21.56
C MET A 173 12.46 -4.05 -20.16
N PRO A 174 13.14 -2.95 -19.78
CA PRO A 174 13.63 -2.79 -18.42
C PRO A 174 12.47 -2.76 -17.43
N GLU A 175 12.53 -3.63 -16.42
CA GLU A 175 11.59 -3.70 -15.30
C GLU A 175 12.19 -3.06 -14.06
N VAL A 176 11.34 -2.43 -13.24
CA VAL A 176 11.71 -1.87 -11.94
C VAL A 176 10.70 -2.31 -10.90
N ASP A 177 11.18 -3.01 -9.87
CA ASP A 177 10.32 -3.50 -8.81
C ASP A 177 9.68 -2.36 -8.00
N ARG A 178 8.43 -2.57 -7.60
CA ARG A 178 7.65 -1.57 -6.87
C ARG A 178 7.94 -1.53 -5.37
N GLY A 179 8.38 -2.65 -4.80
CA GLY A 179 8.59 -2.83 -3.37
C GLY A 179 9.84 -2.14 -2.82
N PHE A 180 10.27 -2.58 -1.63
CA PHE A 180 11.51 -2.10 -1.01
C PHE A 180 12.73 -2.82 -1.59
N VAL A 181 12.74 -4.14 -1.49
CA VAL A 181 13.82 -4.99 -2.00
C VAL A 181 13.25 -6.23 -2.65
N THR A 182 13.97 -6.75 -3.63
CA THR A 182 13.63 -8.01 -4.30
C THR A 182 14.81 -8.96 -4.18
N LEU A 183 14.50 -10.19 -3.79
CA LEU A 183 15.46 -11.29 -3.76
C LEU A 183 15.09 -12.29 -4.85
N VAL A 184 16.06 -12.62 -5.70
CA VAL A 184 15.87 -13.60 -6.76
C VAL A 184 16.80 -14.79 -6.56
N ALA A 185 16.19 -15.97 -6.48
CA ALA A 185 16.88 -17.25 -6.57
C ALA A 185 16.55 -17.88 -7.93
N SER A 186 17.56 -18.35 -8.64
CA SER A 186 17.37 -19.08 -9.89
C SER A 186 18.42 -20.15 -10.05
N ASP A 187 18.05 -21.22 -10.75
CA ASP A 187 18.94 -22.34 -11.02
C ASP A 187 19.80 -22.16 -12.27
N HIS A 188 19.40 -21.28 -13.18
CA HIS A 188 20.17 -20.87 -14.34
C HIS A 188 20.29 -19.34 -14.34
N PRO A 189 21.43 -18.81 -14.82
CA PRO A 189 21.57 -17.37 -15.02
C PRO A 189 20.52 -16.89 -16.03
N GLY A 190 20.25 -15.59 -16.08
CA GLY A 190 19.29 -15.00 -16.99
C GLY A 190 18.79 -13.61 -16.62
N ILE A 191 19.32 -12.99 -15.57
CA ILE A 191 18.95 -11.64 -15.15
C ILE A 191 20.05 -10.68 -15.54
N GLU A 192 19.72 -9.74 -16.41
CA GLU A 192 20.58 -8.60 -16.70
C GLU A 192 20.14 -7.40 -15.87
N VAL A 193 21.11 -6.70 -15.29
CA VAL A 193 20.88 -5.48 -14.50
C VAL A 193 21.57 -4.31 -15.21
N CYS A 194 20.92 -3.16 -15.19
CA CYS A 194 21.52 -1.92 -15.68
C CYS A 194 22.33 -1.28 -14.54
N ASN A 195 23.63 -1.09 -14.74
CA ASN A 195 24.42 -0.32 -13.80
C ASN A 195 24.08 1.19 -13.88
N PRO A 196 24.47 2.01 -12.90
CA PRO A 196 24.22 3.46 -12.93
C PRO A 196 24.83 4.19 -14.13
N ASN A 197 25.80 3.57 -14.82
CA ASN A 197 26.42 4.10 -16.03
C ASN A 197 25.59 3.78 -17.29
N GLY A 198 24.44 3.10 -17.17
CA GLY A 198 23.57 2.72 -18.28
C GLY A 198 23.96 1.43 -19.01
N HIS A 199 24.93 0.67 -18.49
CA HIS A 199 25.37 -0.58 -19.10
C HIS A 199 24.65 -1.79 -18.51
N TRP A 200 24.10 -2.62 -19.40
CA TRP A 200 23.52 -3.91 -19.07
C TRP A 200 24.60 -4.98 -18.90
N TYR A 201 24.53 -5.72 -17.80
CA TYR A 201 25.41 -6.85 -17.53
C TYR A 201 24.64 -8.01 -16.91
N LEU A 202 25.12 -9.24 -17.11
CA LEU A 202 24.53 -10.45 -16.53
C LEU A 202 24.87 -10.51 -15.04
N ALA A 203 23.88 -10.29 -14.18
CA ALA A 203 24.07 -10.15 -12.74
C ALA A 203 24.07 -11.49 -11.99
N ASP A 204 23.30 -12.46 -12.47
CA ASP A 204 23.23 -13.81 -11.89
C ASP A 204 24.19 -14.81 -12.57
N GLY A 205 25.08 -14.33 -13.45
CA GLY A 205 26.02 -15.16 -14.22
C GLY A 205 27.06 -15.93 -13.40
N ALA A 206 27.31 -15.49 -12.17
CA ALA A 206 28.20 -16.15 -11.20
C ALA A 206 27.45 -16.61 -9.94
N SER A 207 26.11 -16.61 -9.97
CA SER A 207 25.27 -17.01 -8.84
C SER A 207 25.25 -18.54 -8.73
N GLY A 208 25.71 -19.05 -7.59
CA GLY A 208 25.57 -20.45 -7.22
C GLY A 208 24.18 -20.78 -6.66
N PRO A 209 23.90 -22.07 -6.38
CA PRO A 209 22.58 -22.52 -5.90
C PRO A 209 22.21 -22.00 -4.49
N ASN A 210 23.15 -21.40 -3.77
CA ASN A 210 22.97 -20.83 -2.43
C ASN A 210 22.89 -19.29 -2.45
N ASP A 211 22.97 -18.69 -3.62
CA ASP A 211 23.09 -17.24 -3.77
C ASP A 211 21.73 -16.63 -4.12
N LEU A 212 21.44 -15.50 -3.50
CA LEU A 212 20.31 -14.64 -3.83
C LEU A 212 20.81 -13.35 -4.48
N LEU A 213 20.27 -13.02 -5.64
CA LEU A 213 20.45 -11.71 -6.23
C LEU A 213 19.55 -10.70 -5.49
N LEU A 214 20.16 -9.68 -4.89
CA LEU A 214 19.49 -8.58 -4.21
C LEU A 214 19.35 -7.38 -5.15
N LEU A 215 18.11 -6.94 -5.33
CA LEU A 215 17.73 -5.75 -6.08
C LEU A 215 16.94 -4.79 -5.18
N THR A 216 16.93 -3.51 -5.57
CA THR A 216 16.26 -2.42 -4.84
C THR A 216 15.07 -1.90 -5.64
N GLY A 217 13.96 -1.62 -4.96
CA GLY A 217 12.71 -1.21 -5.61
C GLY A 217 12.37 0.28 -5.44
N ARG A 218 11.31 0.69 -6.13
CA ARG A 218 10.81 2.08 -6.15
C ARG A 218 10.39 2.57 -4.78
N ALA A 219 9.71 1.77 -3.96
CA ALA A 219 9.30 2.19 -2.62
C ALA A 219 10.51 2.51 -1.73
N LEU A 220 11.59 1.74 -1.84
CA LEU A 220 12.83 2.04 -1.12
C LEU A 220 13.46 3.33 -1.59
N SER A 221 13.53 3.53 -2.92
CA SER A 221 14.05 4.77 -3.47
C SER A 221 13.24 6.00 -3.03
N HIS A 222 11.91 5.86 -2.94
CA HIS A 222 11.02 6.90 -2.45
C HIS A 222 11.27 7.23 -0.96
N VAL A 223 11.22 6.24 -0.06
CA VAL A 223 11.39 6.50 1.39
C VAL A 223 12.81 6.90 1.77
N THR A 224 13.78 6.68 0.88
CA THR A 224 15.15 7.12 1.04
C THR A 224 15.43 8.47 0.36
N ALA A 225 14.40 9.16 -0.17
CA ALA A 225 14.53 10.41 -0.90
C ALA A 225 15.56 10.36 -2.06
N GLY A 226 15.65 9.20 -2.73
CA GLY A 226 16.59 8.97 -3.82
C GLY A 226 18.02 8.64 -3.37
N LEU A 227 18.33 8.62 -2.07
CA LEU A 227 19.66 8.23 -1.57
C LEU A 227 20.01 6.78 -1.92
N ARG A 228 19.00 5.91 -2.01
CA ARG A 228 19.14 4.59 -2.61
C ARG A 228 18.39 4.60 -3.94
N LEU A 229 19.12 4.42 -5.04
CA LEU A 229 18.52 4.25 -6.36
C LEU A 229 17.80 2.89 -6.43
N ASN A 230 16.85 2.77 -7.35
CA ASN A 230 16.20 1.52 -7.69
C ASN A 230 17.02 0.75 -8.73
N SER A 231 16.85 -0.55 -8.76
CA SER A 231 17.51 -1.44 -9.72
C SER A 231 16.63 -1.61 -10.95
N GLN A 232 17.19 -1.35 -12.14
CA GLN A 232 16.55 -1.72 -13.41
C GLN A 232 17.09 -3.08 -13.83
N TYR A 233 16.21 -4.03 -14.10
CA TYR A 233 16.60 -5.38 -14.51
C TYR A 233 15.73 -5.87 -15.66
N ARG A 234 16.20 -6.88 -16.38
CA ARG A 234 15.40 -7.59 -17.39
C ARG A 234 15.74 -9.08 -17.35
N ILE A 235 14.76 -9.90 -17.68
CA ILE A 235 14.93 -11.34 -17.71
C ILE A 235 15.19 -11.75 -19.16
N THR A 236 16.41 -12.18 -19.43
CA THR A 236 16.77 -12.77 -20.72
C THR A 236 16.16 -14.16 -20.85
N ASN A 237 15.74 -14.48 -22.08
CA ASN A 237 15.03 -15.72 -22.34
C ASN A 237 16.00 -16.90 -22.24
N ASN A 238 15.93 -17.63 -21.12
CA ASN A 238 16.71 -18.84 -20.92
C ASN A 238 15.77 -20.04 -20.81
N GLU A 239 16.06 -21.03 -21.64
CA GLU A 239 15.31 -22.27 -21.69
C GLU A 239 15.51 -23.05 -20.39
N ASN A 240 14.43 -23.62 -19.86
CA ASN A 240 14.45 -24.47 -18.67
C ASN A 240 14.97 -23.78 -17.40
N ARG A 241 14.62 -22.50 -17.18
CA ARG A 241 15.01 -21.75 -15.98
C ARG A 241 13.87 -21.70 -14.98
N ALA A 242 14.11 -22.16 -13.75
CA ALA A 242 13.20 -21.92 -12.64
C ALA A 242 13.68 -20.72 -11.83
N SER A 243 12.75 -19.87 -11.40
CA SER A 243 13.08 -18.76 -10.51
C SER A 243 12.03 -18.53 -9.43
N LEU A 244 12.53 -18.20 -8.25
CA LEU A 244 11.78 -17.68 -7.11
C LEU A 244 12.16 -16.23 -6.92
N MET A 245 11.20 -15.33 -7.00
CA MET A 245 11.41 -13.89 -6.82
C MET A 245 10.53 -13.40 -5.68
N PHE A 246 11.15 -13.08 -4.55
CA PHE A 246 10.48 -12.54 -3.38
C PHE A 246 10.55 -11.01 -3.40
N ARG A 247 9.38 -10.36 -3.36
CA ARG A 247 9.24 -8.90 -3.34
C ARG A 247 8.77 -8.45 -1.96
N LEU A 248 9.63 -7.74 -1.24
CA LEU A 248 9.28 -7.16 0.06
C LEU A 248 8.48 -5.87 -0.18
N MET A 249 7.19 -5.91 0.08
CA MET A 249 6.28 -4.79 -0.16
C MET A 249 5.98 -3.99 1.11
N PRO A 250 5.65 -2.69 0.99
CA PRO A 250 5.04 -1.97 2.10
C PRO A 250 3.66 -2.55 2.44
N ARG A 251 3.27 -2.48 3.71
CA ARG A 251 1.90 -2.81 4.13
C ARG A 251 0.91 -1.82 3.52
N ALA A 252 -0.30 -2.27 3.20
CA ALA A 252 -1.25 -1.52 2.38
C ALA A 252 -1.63 -0.14 2.95
N ASN A 253 -1.72 -0.04 4.27
CA ASN A 253 -2.08 1.20 4.98
C ASN A 253 -0.86 2.03 5.45
N ALA A 254 0.36 1.66 5.05
CA ALA A 254 1.54 2.46 5.38
C ALA A 254 1.53 3.81 4.63
N ILE A 255 2.12 4.82 5.26
CA ILE A 255 2.45 6.08 4.61
C ILE A 255 3.93 6.04 4.31
N LEU A 256 4.28 6.12 3.02
CA LEU A 256 5.65 6.19 2.56
C LEU A 256 6.12 7.64 2.68
N ASP A 257 6.85 7.94 3.75
CA ASP A 257 7.45 9.24 3.98
C ASP A 257 8.98 9.14 4.13
N CYS A 258 9.63 10.29 4.02
CA CYS A 258 11.07 10.42 4.21
C CYS A 258 11.41 10.86 5.64
N SER A 259 10.52 10.65 6.63
CA SER A 259 10.75 11.10 8.01
C SER A 259 12.03 10.52 8.63
N PRO A 260 12.42 9.24 8.41
CA PRO A 260 13.68 8.72 8.96
C PRO A 260 14.91 9.41 8.34
N ILE A 261 14.84 9.76 7.06
CA ILE A 261 15.90 10.43 6.31
C ILE A 261 16.06 11.87 6.75
N SER A 262 14.94 12.58 6.94
CA SER A 262 14.91 13.94 7.49
C SER A 262 15.51 13.96 8.89
N ALA A 263 15.12 13.01 9.74
CA ALA A 263 15.62 12.89 11.11
C ALA A 263 17.12 12.57 11.18
N ALA A 264 17.68 11.94 10.14
CA ALA A 264 19.11 11.72 9.99
C ALA A 264 19.88 12.94 9.44
N GLY A 265 19.19 14.04 9.14
CA GLY A 265 19.77 15.31 8.71
C GLY A 265 20.00 15.44 7.20
N HIS A 266 19.40 14.56 6.39
CA HIS A 266 19.49 14.66 4.93
C HIS A 266 18.48 15.66 4.37
N CYS A 267 18.90 16.46 3.38
CA CYS A 267 18.01 17.35 2.64
C CYS A 267 17.09 16.52 1.73
N ILE A 268 15.78 16.68 1.89
CA ILE A 268 14.78 15.96 1.09
C ILE A 268 14.26 16.89 -0.03
N PRO A 269 14.42 16.50 -1.31
CA PRO A 269 13.81 17.23 -2.41
C PRO A 269 12.28 17.31 -2.30
N GLN A 270 11.69 18.43 -2.73
CA GLN A 270 10.24 18.68 -2.63
C GLN A 270 9.36 17.66 -3.40
N ILE A 271 9.95 16.92 -4.34
CA ILE A 271 9.28 15.86 -5.10
C ILE A 271 8.91 14.65 -4.23
N TYR A 272 9.57 14.44 -3.10
CA TYR A 272 9.29 13.33 -2.19
C TYR A 272 8.29 13.76 -1.12
N GLN A 273 7.01 13.68 -1.46
CA GLN A 273 5.92 13.94 -0.52
C GLN A 273 5.40 12.64 0.12
N PRO A 274 4.88 12.69 1.35
CA PRO A 274 4.22 11.53 1.95
C PRO A 274 3.08 11.01 1.06
N ILE A 275 3.14 9.73 0.69
CA ILE A 275 2.15 9.07 -0.16
C ILE A 275 1.70 7.76 0.49
N SER A 276 0.41 7.43 0.38
CA SER A 276 -0.06 6.13 0.88
C SER A 276 0.54 4.98 0.05
N ALA A 277 0.88 3.87 0.69
CA ALA A 277 1.42 2.71 0.02
C ALA A 277 0.48 2.21 -1.09
N ASN A 278 -0.83 2.15 -0.86
CA ASN A 278 -1.80 1.79 -1.90
C ASN A 278 -1.73 2.72 -3.12
N GLN A 279 -1.77 4.04 -2.91
CA GLN A 279 -1.70 5.01 -4.01
C GLN A 279 -0.37 4.91 -4.78
N PHE A 280 0.73 4.70 -4.07
CA PHE A 280 2.05 4.49 -4.69
C PHE A 280 2.08 3.22 -5.55
N MET A 281 1.58 2.12 -5.00
CA MET A 281 1.54 0.83 -5.67
C MET A 281 0.57 0.83 -6.87
N ASP A 282 -0.50 1.60 -6.84
CA ASP A 282 -1.44 1.76 -7.95
C ASP A 282 -0.92 2.71 -9.04
N GLY A 283 -0.35 3.86 -8.69
CA GLY A 283 0.26 4.79 -9.66
C GLY A 283 1.44 4.16 -10.41
N SER A 284 2.23 3.34 -9.71
CA SER A 284 3.33 2.59 -10.30
C SER A 284 2.89 1.54 -11.34
N ARG A 285 1.62 1.07 -11.26
CA ARG A 285 0.99 0.22 -12.28
C ARG A 285 0.71 1.00 -13.55
N ALA A 286 0.19 2.22 -13.42
CA ALA A 286 -0.15 3.08 -14.56
C ALA A 286 1.10 3.55 -15.33
N GLU A 287 2.21 3.83 -14.65
CA GLU A 287 3.48 4.21 -15.31
C GLU A 287 4.08 3.08 -16.17
N GLU A 288 3.94 1.81 -15.77
CA GLU A 288 4.39 0.66 -16.58
C GLU A 288 3.60 0.51 -17.90
N HIS A 289 2.32 0.92 -17.90
CA HIS A 289 1.51 0.96 -19.11
C HIS A 289 1.93 2.10 -20.06
N ILE A 290 2.37 3.25 -19.54
CA ILE A 290 2.80 4.40 -20.36
C ILE A 290 4.13 4.11 -21.09
N VAL A 291 5.09 3.47 -20.42
CA VAL A 291 6.39 3.10 -21.02
C VAL A 291 6.26 2.08 -22.15
N SER A 292 5.19 1.28 -22.14
CA SER A 292 4.88 0.31 -23.21
C SER A 292 4.39 0.97 -24.51
N HIS A 293 3.96 2.25 -24.47
CA HIS A 293 3.41 2.97 -25.62
C HIS A 293 4.37 4.00 -26.24
N HIS A 294 5.56 4.23 -25.69
CA HIS A 294 6.49 5.26 -26.18
C HIS A 294 7.40 4.84 -27.35
N SER A 295 7.02 3.82 -28.14
CA SER A 295 7.73 3.45 -29.39
C SER A 295 7.05 3.95 -30.67
N GLU A 296 6.23 4.99 -30.60
CA GLU A 296 5.83 5.77 -31.78
C GLU A 296 6.03 7.27 -31.52
N ALA A 297 6.64 7.94 -32.49
CA ALA A 297 7.09 9.33 -32.44
C ALA A 297 5.96 10.35 -32.16
N PRO A 298 6.28 11.56 -31.65
CA PRO A 298 5.29 12.44 -31.04
C PRO A 298 4.44 13.15 -32.09
N SER A 299 3.12 13.13 -31.88
CA SER A 299 2.21 14.09 -32.49
C SER A 299 1.64 14.97 -31.39
N GLU A 300 1.91 16.26 -31.48
CA GLU A 300 1.35 17.30 -30.63
C GLU A 300 -0.18 17.19 -30.58
N SER A 301 -0.76 17.10 -29.39
CA SER A 301 -2.04 17.74 -29.10
C SER A 301 -2.26 17.87 -27.60
N GLN A 302 -2.62 19.08 -27.21
CA GLN A 302 -2.90 19.52 -25.86
C GLN A 302 -4.15 18.84 -25.29
N GLY A 303 -4.11 18.55 -23.99
CA GLY A 303 -5.25 18.69 -23.08
C GLY A 303 -6.32 17.60 -23.11
N ASN A 304 -6.25 16.67 -22.16
CA ASN A 304 -7.24 16.55 -21.07
C ASN A 304 -6.95 15.29 -20.25
N PHE A 305 -7.00 15.42 -18.92
CA PHE A 305 -7.04 14.28 -18.00
C PHE A 305 -8.22 13.37 -18.34
N VAL A 306 -7.98 12.21 -18.93
CA VAL A 306 -9.00 11.17 -19.07
C VAL A 306 -8.95 10.32 -17.80
N SER A 307 -9.94 10.54 -16.92
CA SER A 307 -10.29 9.59 -15.88
C SER A 307 -10.58 8.25 -16.54
N GLU A 308 -9.90 7.18 -16.12
CA GLU A 308 -10.13 5.82 -16.61
C GLU A 308 -11.63 5.48 -16.51
N PRO A 309 -12.28 5.03 -17.60
CA PRO A 309 -13.72 4.78 -17.60
C PRO A 309 -14.04 3.58 -16.70
N SER A 310 -15.03 3.74 -15.83
CA SER A 310 -15.50 2.64 -14.97
C SER A 310 -15.91 1.41 -15.79
N LEU A 311 -15.74 0.21 -15.22
CA LEU A 311 -16.21 -1.03 -15.87
C LEU A 311 -17.69 -0.97 -16.26
N ARG A 312 -18.52 -0.28 -15.47
CA ARG A 312 -19.92 -0.03 -15.79
C ARG A 312 -20.07 0.81 -17.06
N SER A 313 -19.32 1.90 -17.20
CA SER A 313 -19.37 2.75 -18.41
C SER A 313 -18.83 2.05 -19.66
N VAL A 314 -17.88 1.11 -19.52
CA VAL A 314 -17.35 0.32 -20.64
C VAL A 314 -18.37 -0.72 -21.13
N LEU A 315 -19.15 -1.30 -20.22
CA LEU A 315 -20.12 -2.36 -20.50
C LEU A 315 -21.55 -1.86 -20.70
N SER A 316 -21.75 -0.54 -20.75
CA SER A 316 -23.03 0.11 -21.00
C SER A 316 -23.04 0.83 -22.34
N ASP A 317 -24.20 0.84 -22.99
CA ASP A 317 -24.43 1.67 -24.17
C ASP A 317 -24.35 3.15 -23.77
N PRO A 318 -23.50 3.97 -24.41
CA PRO A 318 -23.32 5.37 -24.07
C PRO A 318 -24.56 6.24 -24.29
N PHE A 319 -25.55 5.78 -25.07
CA PHE A 319 -26.79 6.52 -25.32
C PHE A 319 -27.91 6.17 -24.33
N SER A 320 -28.10 4.88 -24.02
CA SER A 320 -29.14 4.44 -23.09
C SER A 320 -28.67 4.27 -21.64
N GLY A 321 -27.36 4.14 -21.41
CA GLY A 321 -26.78 3.71 -20.14
C GLY A 321 -27.10 2.25 -19.78
N ALA A 322 -27.83 1.51 -20.62
CA ALA A 322 -28.18 0.12 -20.39
C ALA A 322 -26.95 -0.77 -20.62
N PHE A 323 -26.83 -1.84 -19.84
CA PHE A 323 -25.78 -2.84 -20.05
C PHE A 323 -25.94 -3.51 -21.42
N LEU A 324 -24.82 -3.86 -22.05
CA LEU A 324 -24.73 -4.47 -23.38
C LEU A 324 -25.16 -5.96 -23.39
N GLU A 325 -26.30 -6.27 -22.78
CA GLU A 325 -26.92 -7.60 -22.70
C GLU A 325 -27.51 -8.07 -24.03
N ASP A 326 -27.54 -7.21 -25.04
CA ASP A 326 -28.02 -7.43 -26.41
C ASP A 326 -26.91 -7.19 -27.45
N ALA A 327 -25.64 -7.17 -27.03
CA ALA A 327 -24.53 -6.85 -27.92
C ALA A 327 -24.47 -7.75 -29.17
N MET A 328 -24.41 -7.11 -30.33
CA MET A 328 -24.21 -7.71 -31.64
C MET A 328 -22.88 -7.23 -32.23
N VAL A 329 -22.17 -8.13 -32.91
CA VAL A 329 -20.91 -7.85 -33.60
C VAL A 329 -21.19 -7.61 -35.09
N LEU A 330 -20.59 -6.54 -35.61
CA LEU A 330 -20.55 -6.24 -37.03
C LEU A 330 -19.50 -7.07 -37.76
N SER A 331 -19.61 -7.17 -39.08
CA SER A 331 -18.57 -7.76 -39.96
C SER A 331 -17.20 -7.10 -39.79
N CYS A 332 -17.15 -5.81 -39.42
CA CYS A 332 -15.91 -5.09 -39.11
C CYS A 332 -15.33 -5.39 -37.71
N GLY A 333 -15.94 -6.28 -36.93
CA GLY A 333 -15.48 -6.70 -35.60
C GLY A 333 -15.91 -5.81 -34.44
N HIS A 334 -16.57 -4.69 -34.69
CA HIS A 334 -17.08 -3.80 -33.63
C HIS A 334 -18.40 -4.30 -33.06
N SER A 335 -18.56 -4.18 -31.74
CA SER A 335 -19.76 -4.62 -31.03
C SER A 335 -20.60 -3.45 -30.55
N PHE A 336 -21.91 -3.52 -30.77
CA PHE A 336 -22.87 -2.52 -30.32
C PHE A 336 -24.07 -3.21 -29.66
N GLY A 337 -24.63 -2.59 -28.64
CA GLY A 337 -25.88 -2.98 -28.00
C GLY A 337 -26.74 -1.75 -27.71
N GLY A 338 -27.97 -1.97 -27.25
CA GLY A 338 -28.90 -0.90 -26.88
C GLY A 338 -29.22 0.07 -28.02
N LEU A 339 -29.31 1.36 -27.69
CA LEU A 339 -29.70 2.41 -28.65
C LEU A 339 -28.61 2.67 -29.68
N MET A 340 -27.34 2.46 -29.34
CA MET A 340 -26.25 2.59 -30.31
C MET A 340 -26.37 1.55 -31.43
N LEU A 341 -26.74 0.30 -31.12
CA LEU A 341 -26.96 -0.72 -32.14
C LEU A 341 -28.09 -0.33 -33.09
N LYS A 342 -29.20 0.18 -32.55
CA LYS A 342 -30.32 0.68 -33.36
C LYS A 342 -29.89 1.80 -34.30
N LYS A 343 -29.10 2.76 -33.81
CA LYS A 343 -28.57 3.87 -34.61
C LYS A 343 -27.63 3.40 -35.71
N VAL A 344 -26.75 2.44 -35.41
CA VAL A 344 -25.83 1.85 -36.39
C VAL A 344 -26.59 1.14 -37.51
N LEU A 345 -27.68 0.45 -37.19
CA LEU A 345 -28.57 -0.18 -38.15
C LEU A 345 -29.34 0.85 -39.01
N GLU A 346 -29.85 1.92 -38.41
CA GLU A 346 -30.54 3.00 -39.14
C GLU A 346 -29.61 3.74 -40.11
N MET A 347 -28.35 3.92 -39.74
CA MET A 347 -27.35 4.60 -40.58
C MET A 347 -26.68 3.65 -41.60
N ALA A 348 -26.89 2.33 -41.49
CA ALA A 348 -26.20 1.29 -42.27
C ALA A 348 -24.66 1.42 -42.28
N ARG A 349 -24.08 2.05 -41.24
CA ARG A 349 -22.65 2.34 -41.12
C ARG A 349 -22.17 2.22 -39.68
N CYS A 350 -21.00 1.62 -39.49
CA CYS A 350 -20.36 1.47 -38.19
C CYS A 350 -19.96 2.84 -37.62
N SER A 351 -20.32 3.14 -36.37
CA SER A 351 -19.99 4.43 -35.73
C SER A 351 -18.52 4.59 -35.35
N ILE A 352 -17.71 3.52 -35.41
CA ILE A 352 -16.28 3.55 -35.08
C ILE A 352 -15.41 3.62 -36.34
N CYS A 353 -15.57 2.67 -37.25
CA CYS A 353 -14.74 2.57 -38.46
C CYS A 353 -15.43 3.01 -39.75
N ASN A 354 -16.71 3.43 -39.68
CA ASN A 354 -17.50 3.89 -40.81
C ASN A 354 -17.69 2.87 -41.96
N GLY A 355 -17.43 1.58 -41.70
CA GLY A 355 -17.69 0.48 -42.63
C GLY A 355 -19.19 0.19 -42.79
N GLU A 356 -19.57 -0.36 -43.95
CA GLU A 356 -20.97 -0.70 -44.25
C GLU A 356 -21.50 -1.82 -43.34
N VAL A 357 -22.76 -1.68 -42.94
CA VAL A 357 -23.43 -2.62 -42.02
C VAL A 357 -24.65 -3.22 -42.71
N ASP A 358 -24.64 -4.53 -42.84
CA ASP A 358 -25.81 -5.31 -43.23
C ASP A 358 -26.42 -5.97 -42.00
N ALA A 359 -27.72 -5.73 -41.77
CA ALA A 359 -28.47 -6.30 -40.66
C ALA A 359 -28.52 -7.84 -40.69
N ALA A 360 -28.42 -8.46 -41.87
CA ALA A 360 -28.38 -9.91 -42.01
C ALA A 360 -27.02 -10.53 -41.62
N SER A 361 -25.95 -9.72 -41.55
CA SER A 361 -24.58 -10.16 -41.23
C SER A 361 -24.22 -10.06 -39.73
N LEU A 362 -25.16 -9.59 -38.90
CA LEU A 362 -24.98 -9.43 -37.46
C LEU A 362 -24.99 -10.78 -36.74
N TYR A 363 -24.03 -10.99 -35.84
CA TYR A 363 -24.01 -12.15 -34.95
C TYR A 363 -23.88 -11.72 -33.48
N PRO A 364 -24.45 -12.46 -32.52
CA PRO A 364 -24.43 -12.08 -31.12
C PRO A 364 -23.03 -12.18 -30.50
N ASN A 365 -22.63 -11.17 -29.72
CA ASN A 365 -21.42 -11.22 -28.91
C ASN A 365 -21.69 -11.92 -27.57
N LEU A 366 -21.66 -13.25 -27.56
CA LEU A 366 -22.00 -14.03 -26.36
C LEU A 366 -21.07 -13.72 -25.16
N ALA A 367 -19.80 -13.42 -25.42
CA ALA A 367 -18.84 -13.08 -24.38
C ALA A 367 -19.18 -11.73 -23.72
N LEU A 368 -19.41 -10.69 -24.54
CA LEU A 368 -19.74 -9.36 -24.02
C LEU A 368 -21.08 -9.35 -23.29
N ARG A 369 -22.07 -10.08 -23.81
CA ARG A 369 -23.38 -10.25 -23.16
C ARG A 369 -23.26 -10.95 -21.80
N ALA A 370 -22.49 -12.04 -21.72
CA ALA A 370 -22.27 -12.75 -20.46
C ALA A 370 -21.60 -11.86 -19.40
N VAL A 371 -20.57 -11.10 -19.80
CA VAL A 371 -19.87 -10.18 -18.91
C VAL A 371 -20.80 -9.05 -18.45
N ALA A 372 -21.57 -8.45 -19.36
CA ALA A 372 -22.54 -7.40 -19.05
C ALA A 372 -23.61 -7.88 -18.05
N THR A 373 -24.14 -9.09 -18.24
CA THR A 373 -25.13 -9.69 -17.32
C THR A 373 -24.54 -9.93 -15.92
N VAL A 374 -23.32 -10.48 -15.82
CA VAL A 374 -22.69 -10.74 -14.51
C VAL A 374 -22.43 -9.44 -13.75
N VAL A 375 -21.93 -8.41 -14.43
CA VAL A 375 -21.67 -7.10 -13.81
C VAL A 375 -22.97 -6.43 -13.38
N LYS A 376 -24.03 -6.51 -14.20
CA LYS A 376 -25.37 -6.03 -13.83
C LYS A 376 -25.91 -6.74 -12.58
N MET A 377 -25.80 -8.07 -12.52
CA MET A 377 -26.26 -8.85 -11.35
C MET A 377 -25.51 -8.46 -10.07
N GLU A 378 -24.21 -8.23 -10.16
CA GLU A 378 -23.41 -7.79 -9.00
C GLU A 378 -23.76 -6.35 -8.59
N ASP A 379 -23.98 -5.44 -9.55
CA ASP A 379 -24.46 -4.08 -9.27
C ASP A 379 -25.85 -4.08 -8.62
N ASP A 380 -26.78 -4.88 -9.14
CA ASP A 380 -28.12 -5.04 -8.55
C ASP A 380 -28.02 -5.63 -7.15
N ARG A 381 -27.19 -6.67 -6.94
CA ARG A 381 -26.94 -7.28 -5.62
C ARG A 381 -26.38 -6.25 -4.62
N ARG A 382 -25.49 -5.36 -5.06
CA ARG A 382 -24.97 -4.25 -4.24
C ARG A 382 -26.07 -3.23 -3.94
N LEU A 383 -26.92 -2.88 -4.89
CA LEU A 383 -28.04 -1.97 -4.67
C LEU A 383 -29.07 -2.55 -3.68
N PHE A 384 -29.43 -3.83 -3.84
CA PHE A 384 -30.33 -4.54 -2.92
C PHE A 384 -29.71 -4.73 -1.53
N HIS A 385 -28.42 -5.06 -1.43
CA HIS A 385 -27.73 -5.18 -0.15
C HIS A 385 -27.70 -3.82 0.59
N ASN A 386 -27.41 -2.74 -0.12
CA ASN A 386 -27.45 -1.39 0.43
C ASN A 386 -28.87 -0.96 0.83
N ALA A 387 -29.90 -1.32 0.05
CA ALA A 387 -31.29 -1.07 0.38
C ALA A 387 -31.76 -1.88 1.61
N ALA A 388 -31.37 -3.15 1.73
CA ALA A 388 -31.66 -4.00 2.87
C ALA A 388 -30.92 -3.54 4.14
N LEU A 389 -29.69 -3.02 4.01
CA LEU A 389 -28.98 -2.38 5.12
C LEU A 389 -29.68 -1.08 5.56
N ARG A 390 -30.17 -0.27 4.63
CA ARG A 390 -30.96 0.93 4.94
C ARG A 390 -32.30 0.56 5.61
N LYS A 391 -32.98 -0.48 5.14
CA LYS A 391 -34.22 -1.00 5.73
C LYS A 391 -33.99 -1.53 7.14
N ARG A 392 -32.95 -2.34 7.37
CA ARG A 392 -32.57 -2.81 8.71
C ARG A 392 -32.19 -1.67 9.66
N ARG A 393 -31.47 -0.65 9.20
CA ARG A 393 -31.20 0.55 10.02
C ARG A 393 -32.49 1.30 10.38
N LYS A 394 -33.45 1.37 9.46
CA LYS A 394 -34.76 1.98 9.69
C LYS A 394 -35.59 1.18 10.70
N GLU A 395 -35.67 -0.15 10.54
CA GLU A 395 -36.40 -1.04 11.45
C GLU A 395 -35.79 -1.10 12.86
N VAL A 396 -34.46 -1.10 12.98
CA VAL A 396 -33.77 -1.03 14.28
C VAL A 396 -34.03 0.32 14.98
N THR A 397 -34.15 1.40 14.21
CA THR A 397 -34.51 2.72 14.75
C THR A 397 -35.97 2.74 15.22
N GLU A 398 -36.89 2.16 14.43
CA GLU A 398 -38.31 2.06 14.77
C GLU A 398 -38.56 1.16 16.00
N HIS A 399 -37.83 0.05 16.15
CA HIS A 399 -37.94 -0.84 17.32
C HIS A 399 -37.46 -0.17 18.62
N MET A 400 -36.37 0.62 18.54
CA MET A 400 -35.87 1.42 19.67
C MET A 400 -36.85 2.53 20.09
N ASP A 401 -37.62 3.07 19.14
CA ASP A 401 -38.63 4.11 19.42
C ASP A 401 -39.91 3.52 20.04
N VAL A 402 -40.29 2.30 19.68
CA VAL A 402 -41.41 1.56 20.31
C VAL A 402 -41.06 1.14 21.74
N GLU A 403 -39.84 0.65 22.00
CA GLU A 403 -39.37 0.33 23.36
C GLU A 403 -39.27 1.57 24.25
N ARG A 404 -38.93 2.75 23.69
CA ARG A 404 -38.93 4.01 24.43
C ARG A 404 -40.33 4.51 24.76
N ARG A 405 -41.31 4.35 23.84
CA ARG A 405 -42.72 4.71 24.09
C ARG A 405 -43.36 3.86 25.18
N ASN A 406 -43.10 2.55 25.21
CA ASN A 406 -43.60 1.66 26.26
C ASN A 406 -43.00 1.94 27.65
N ARG A 407 -41.78 2.53 27.70
CA ARG A 407 -41.15 2.90 28.97
C ARG A 407 -41.66 4.24 29.53
N SER A 408 -42.17 5.13 28.68
CA SER A 408 -42.70 6.45 29.06
C SER A 408 -44.17 6.46 29.52
N SER A 409 -44.90 5.35 29.43
CA SER A 409 -46.32 5.30 29.83
C SER A 409 -46.58 5.03 31.32
N LYS A 410 -45.53 4.99 32.17
CA LYS A 410 -45.68 4.61 33.59
C LYS A 410 -45.37 5.70 34.61
N GLU A 411 -45.10 6.93 34.18
CA GLU A 411 -44.76 8.02 35.11
C GLU A 411 -45.23 9.38 34.56
N SER A 412 -46.49 9.71 34.81
CA SER A 412 -47.06 11.05 34.64
C SER A 412 -48.02 11.35 35.79
N SER A 413 -47.57 12.18 36.73
CA SER A 413 -48.32 12.96 37.72
C SER A 413 -47.28 13.97 38.22
N GLU A 414 -47.34 15.30 38.05
CA GLU A 414 -48.41 16.25 37.82
C GLU A 414 -47.83 17.55 37.20
N ALA A 415 -48.70 18.31 36.48
CA ALA A 415 -48.72 19.77 36.22
C ALA A 415 -47.42 20.57 35.97
N GLY A 416 -47.29 21.44 34.95
CA GLY A 416 -48.21 21.96 33.95
C GLY A 416 -47.57 23.13 33.17
N LEU A 417 -48.25 23.50 32.08
CA LEU A 417 -48.17 24.74 31.28
C LEU A 417 -47.13 24.84 30.14
N ASP A 418 -47.72 24.83 28.95
CA ASP A 418 -47.22 24.88 27.59
C ASP A 418 -46.45 26.15 27.20
N CYS A 419 -45.41 26.01 26.38
CA CYS A 419 -45.29 26.75 25.11
C CYS A 419 -44.35 26.01 24.15
N GLU A 420 -44.82 25.84 22.92
CA GLU A 420 -44.22 25.12 21.80
C GLU A 420 -42.88 25.71 21.33
N SER A 421 -41.89 24.85 21.06
CA SER A 421 -41.40 24.60 19.68
C SER A 421 -40.04 23.89 19.65
N SER A 422 -40.01 22.80 18.86
CA SER A 422 -38.89 22.25 18.09
C SER A 422 -37.81 21.38 18.75
N ARG A 423 -38.04 20.06 18.58
CA ARG A 423 -37.14 19.08 17.96
C ARG A 423 -35.69 19.02 18.48
N THR A 424 -35.39 18.04 19.33
CA THR A 424 -34.01 17.61 19.59
C THR A 424 -33.75 16.20 19.11
N PHE A 425 -33.15 16.12 17.91
CA PHE A 425 -32.42 14.95 17.44
C PHE A 425 -31.28 14.64 18.41
N LYS A 426 -31.16 13.40 18.89
CA LYS A 426 -29.97 12.94 19.63
C LYS A 426 -28.82 12.66 18.66
N GLY A 427 -28.24 13.72 18.11
CA GLY A 427 -26.84 13.75 17.69
C GLY A 427 -25.94 14.04 18.89
N VAL A 428 -24.62 13.95 18.72
CA VAL A 428 -23.66 14.46 19.72
C VAL A 428 -24.00 15.92 19.98
N GLN A 429 -24.59 16.20 21.14
CA GLN A 429 -24.99 17.55 21.49
C GLN A 429 -23.72 18.33 21.79
N TYR A 430 -23.54 19.42 21.04
CA TYR A 430 -22.43 20.33 21.20
C TYR A 430 -22.86 21.46 22.14
N PRO A 431 -22.50 21.42 23.43
CA PRO A 431 -23.06 22.32 24.44
C PRO A 431 -22.53 23.76 24.36
N PHE A 432 -21.55 24.01 23.49
CA PHE A 432 -20.94 25.32 23.32
C PHE A 432 -20.83 25.73 21.84
N MET A 433 -20.95 27.04 21.58
CA MET A 433 -20.88 27.67 20.26
C MET A 433 -19.50 28.28 19.98
N VAL A 434 -19.15 28.44 18.69
CA VAL A 434 -17.94 29.17 18.28
C VAL A 434 -18.10 30.65 18.65
N GLY A 435 -17.11 31.21 19.33
CA GLY A 435 -17.11 32.56 19.91
C GLY A 435 -17.52 32.61 21.39
N GLU A 436 -17.96 31.50 21.98
CA GLU A 436 -18.39 31.45 23.37
C GLU A 436 -17.20 31.39 24.35
N ARG A 437 -17.29 32.14 25.45
CA ARG A 437 -16.31 32.12 26.55
C ARG A 437 -16.57 30.94 27.46
N VAL A 438 -15.53 30.14 27.67
CA VAL A 438 -15.54 28.93 28.49
C VAL A 438 -14.38 28.91 29.47
N LEU A 439 -14.59 28.32 30.64
CA LEU A 439 -13.56 28.03 31.62
C LEU A 439 -13.02 26.62 31.39
N ILE A 440 -11.70 26.47 31.31
CA ILE A 440 -11.03 25.18 31.17
C ILE A 440 -10.94 24.52 32.54
N MET A 441 -11.73 23.47 32.78
CA MET A 441 -11.74 22.71 34.04
C MET A 441 -10.62 21.66 34.11
N GLY A 442 -10.07 21.26 32.96
CA GLY A 442 -8.99 20.28 32.85
C GLY A 442 -9.41 18.82 33.06
N ASN A 443 -8.54 17.90 32.64
CA ASN A 443 -8.58 16.47 32.93
C ASN A 443 -7.13 15.95 33.09
N LYS A 444 -6.91 14.65 33.37
CA LYS A 444 -5.55 14.06 33.54
C LYS A 444 -4.60 14.25 32.34
N ARG A 445 -5.10 14.65 31.17
CA ARG A 445 -4.35 14.90 29.93
C ARG A 445 -4.36 16.37 29.51
N THR A 446 -4.99 17.27 30.27
CA THR A 446 -4.93 18.71 30.03
C THR A 446 -3.69 19.27 30.71
N PRO A 447 -2.82 20.02 30.01
CA PRO A 447 -1.69 20.67 30.63
C PRO A 447 -2.14 21.65 31.72
N ASP A 448 -1.54 21.58 32.90
CA ASP A 448 -1.91 22.41 34.07
C ASP A 448 -1.90 23.91 33.75
N LYS A 449 -1.03 24.33 32.83
CA LYS A 449 -0.94 25.72 32.35
C LYS A 449 -2.22 26.28 31.73
N PHE A 450 -3.19 25.44 31.38
CA PHE A 450 -4.49 25.82 30.82
C PHE A 450 -5.65 25.62 31.79
N VAL A 451 -5.47 24.90 32.90
CA VAL A 451 -6.54 24.60 33.85
C VAL A 451 -6.87 25.84 34.69
N GLY A 452 -8.15 26.12 34.86
CA GLY A 452 -8.66 27.30 35.58
C GLY A 452 -8.65 28.59 34.75
N LYS A 453 -8.23 28.55 33.49
CA LYS A 453 -8.17 29.73 32.61
C LYS A 453 -9.40 29.87 31.74
N GLU A 454 -9.73 31.12 31.44
CA GLU A 454 -10.76 31.44 30.47
C GLU A 454 -10.23 31.30 29.05
N ALA A 455 -11.05 30.73 28.18
CA ALA A 455 -10.75 30.55 26.78
C ALA A 455 -11.99 30.81 25.92
N VAL A 456 -11.76 31.16 24.66
CA VAL A 456 -12.83 31.34 23.67
C VAL A 456 -12.81 30.16 22.71
N ILE A 457 -13.98 29.61 22.39
CA ILE A 457 -14.10 28.56 21.40
C ILE A 457 -13.88 29.17 20.02
N THR A 458 -12.86 28.69 19.31
CA THR A 458 -12.50 29.16 17.96
C THR A 458 -13.05 28.25 16.87
N SER A 459 -13.17 26.94 17.13
CA SER A 459 -13.82 26.01 16.20
C SER A 459 -14.36 24.78 16.93
N GLN A 460 -15.45 24.23 16.39
CA GLN A 460 -16.04 22.98 16.82
C GLN A 460 -15.46 21.84 15.97
N CYS A 461 -14.91 20.83 16.61
CA CYS A 461 -14.35 19.64 15.97
C CYS A 461 -15.29 18.43 16.16
N LEU A 462 -15.09 17.37 15.39
CA LEU A 462 -15.91 16.15 15.45
C LEU A 462 -15.87 15.49 16.84
N ASN A 463 -16.92 14.75 17.19
CA ASN A 463 -17.03 13.95 18.42
C ASN A 463 -16.95 14.75 19.73
N GLY A 464 -17.45 16.00 19.74
CA GLY A 464 -17.52 16.83 20.95
C GLY A 464 -16.18 17.44 21.37
N TRP A 465 -15.24 17.60 20.45
CA TRP A 465 -13.97 18.31 20.66
C TRP A 465 -14.10 19.78 20.23
N TYR A 466 -13.37 20.66 20.90
CA TYR A 466 -13.33 22.09 20.62
C TYR A 466 -11.90 22.59 20.58
N LEU A 467 -11.60 23.46 19.62
CA LEU A 467 -10.38 24.26 19.65
C LEU A 467 -10.67 25.51 20.47
N VAL A 468 -10.03 25.64 21.61
CA VAL A 468 -10.18 26.78 22.51
C VAL A 468 -8.90 27.60 22.53
N LYS A 469 -9.04 28.93 22.53
CA LYS A 469 -7.91 29.87 22.63
C LYS A 469 -7.96 30.55 23.98
N ALA A 470 -6.94 30.37 24.79
CA ALA A 470 -6.86 30.96 26.12
C ALA A 470 -6.80 32.50 26.01
N VAL A 471 -7.60 33.20 26.82
CA VAL A 471 -7.75 34.67 26.77
C VAL A 471 -6.50 35.37 27.30
N ASP A 472 -5.83 34.75 28.28
CA ASP A 472 -4.66 35.30 28.96
C ASP A 472 -3.35 35.09 28.17
N SER A 473 -3.15 33.92 27.57
CA SER A 473 -1.91 33.59 26.85
C SER A 473 -2.03 33.69 25.33
N GLY A 474 -3.25 33.70 24.78
CA GLY A 474 -3.50 33.65 23.34
C GLY A 474 -3.15 32.30 22.69
N GLU A 475 -2.72 31.29 23.46
CA GLU A 475 -2.41 29.95 22.97
C GLU A 475 -3.69 29.14 22.68
N SER A 476 -3.67 28.35 21.60
CA SER A 476 -4.81 27.52 21.19
C SER A 476 -4.58 26.04 21.55
N ILE A 477 -5.55 25.39 22.17
CA ILE A 477 -5.52 23.96 22.54
C ILE A 477 -6.83 23.25 22.18
N ARG A 478 -6.74 21.98 21.76
CA ARG A 478 -7.91 21.13 21.52
C ARG A 478 -8.32 20.40 22.78
N LEU A 479 -9.56 20.63 23.23
CA LEU A 479 -10.11 20.02 24.44
C LEU A 479 -11.51 19.44 24.19
N GLN A 480 -11.85 18.37 24.89
CA GLN A 480 -13.18 17.78 24.81
C GLN A 480 -14.17 18.58 25.64
N TYR A 481 -15.45 18.62 25.24
CA TYR A 481 -16.50 19.40 25.91
C TYR A 481 -16.61 19.16 27.43
N ARG A 482 -16.27 17.95 27.90
CA ARG A 482 -16.28 17.59 29.33
C ARG A 482 -15.23 18.32 30.17
N SER A 483 -14.21 18.89 29.52
CA SER A 483 -13.13 19.64 30.16
C SER A 483 -13.41 21.15 30.15
N LEU A 484 -14.58 21.57 29.67
CA LEU A 484 -14.98 22.97 29.50
C LEU A 484 -16.28 23.23 30.27
N LYS A 485 -16.40 24.43 30.85
CA LYS A 485 -17.61 24.92 31.50
C LYS A 485 -17.96 26.30 30.96
N LYS A 486 -19.23 26.62 30.78
CA LYS A 486 -19.68 27.94 30.31
C LYS A 486 -19.23 29.00 31.31
N ALA A 487 -18.53 30.04 30.85
CA ALA A 487 -18.20 31.17 31.72
C ALA A 487 -19.49 31.98 31.94
N GLY A 488 -19.91 32.15 33.20
CA GLY A 488 -21.05 32.99 33.55
C GLY A 488 -20.72 34.47 33.34
N GLU A 489 -21.72 35.27 32.95
CA GLU A 489 -21.62 36.73 32.87
C GLU A 489 -21.29 37.37 34.23
N PRO A 490 -20.67 38.57 34.24
CA PRO A 490 -19.94 39.10 35.39
C PRO A 490 -20.89 39.74 36.41
N GLN A 491 -20.78 39.36 37.69
CA GLN A 491 -21.31 40.19 38.79
C GLN A 491 -20.27 41.25 39.15
N MET A 492 -20.57 42.49 38.76
CA MET A 492 -19.94 43.70 39.29
C MET A 492 -20.42 43.96 40.73
N GLN A 493 -19.48 44.37 41.59
CA GLN A 493 -19.63 45.12 42.84
C GLN A 493 -20.19 44.39 44.08
N VAL A 494 -19.31 44.11 45.05
CA VAL A 494 -19.38 44.78 46.37
C VAL A 494 -17.96 45.14 46.80
N GLN A 495 -17.85 46.39 47.23
CA GLN A 495 -16.67 47.13 47.64
C GLN A 495 -16.60 47.12 49.18
N VAL A 496 -15.40 47.38 49.71
CA VAL A 496 -15.10 47.85 51.08
C VAL A 496 -15.12 46.81 52.22
N GLN A 497 -13.93 46.36 52.65
CA GLN A 497 -13.28 46.84 53.89
C GLN A 497 -11.95 46.10 54.09
N ALA A 498 -10.85 46.82 53.85
CA ALA A 498 -9.57 46.53 54.45
C ALA A 498 -9.45 47.42 55.69
N GLN A 499 -9.29 46.82 56.87
CA GLN A 499 -8.73 47.47 58.03
C GLN A 499 -7.64 46.57 58.62
N GLU A 500 -6.42 47.11 58.56
CA GLU A 500 -5.37 47.12 59.57
C GLU A 500 -4.68 45.79 59.96
N GLN A 501 -3.41 45.74 59.52
CA GLN A 501 -2.20 45.11 60.11
C GLN A 501 -2.08 45.27 61.66
N PRO A 502 -1.05 44.71 62.39
CA PRO A 502 0.22 44.10 61.95
C PRO A 502 0.73 42.87 62.78
N GLU A 503 1.97 42.45 62.47
CA GLU A 503 2.97 41.77 63.34
C GLU A 503 2.78 40.26 63.64
N MET A 504 3.81 39.40 63.68
CA MET A 504 5.25 39.54 63.86
C MET A 504 5.98 38.26 63.37
N ARG A 505 7.27 38.41 63.02
CA ARG A 505 8.44 37.55 63.33
C ARG A 505 8.15 36.16 63.93
N SER A 506 8.84 35.05 63.64
CA SER A 506 10.25 34.83 63.31
C SER A 506 10.53 33.31 63.34
N GLN A 507 11.52 32.87 62.55
CA GLN A 507 12.61 31.92 62.87
C GLN A 507 12.34 30.50 63.44
N GLN A 508 13.25 29.60 63.01
CA GLN A 508 13.68 28.34 63.67
C GLN A 508 12.67 27.18 63.63
N ALA A 509 13.02 25.90 63.53
CA ALA A 509 14.25 25.11 63.44
C ALA A 509 13.83 23.77 62.77
N LEU A 510 14.62 23.14 61.89
CA LEU A 510 15.60 22.11 62.22
C LEU A 510 15.15 21.07 63.28
N ALA A 511 15.27 19.80 62.86
CA ALA A 511 15.14 18.54 63.61
C ALA A 511 13.71 17.98 63.79
N PHE A 512 13.46 16.79 63.21
CA PHE A 512 13.69 15.54 63.95
C PHE A 512 13.53 14.33 63.02
N LEU A 513 14.66 13.66 62.79
CA LEU A 513 14.71 12.25 62.44
C LEU A 513 14.26 11.41 63.65
N GLN A 514 13.64 10.27 63.35
CA GLN A 514 13.55 9.06 64.17
C GLN A 514 12.67 9.09 65.44
N ASN A 515 11.56 8.36 65.36
CA ASN A 515 11.29 7.26 66.29
C ASN A 515 10.39 6.23 65.58
N LYS A 516 10.92 5.03 65.35
CA LYS A 516 10.46 3.79 66.01
C LYS A 516 8.98 3.48 65.78
N GLN A 517 8.68 2.64 64.79
CA GLN A 517 8.51 1.19 64.94
C GLN A 517 8.46 0.51 63.58
#